data_AF-A0A3D4T7T7-F1
#
_entry.id   AF-A0A3D4T7T7-F1
#
_cell.length_a   1.000
_cell.length_b   1.000
_cell.length_c   1.000
_cell.angle_alpha   90.00
_cell.angle_beta   90.00
_cell.angle_gamma   90.00
#
_symmetry.space_group_name_H-M   'P 1'
#
loop_
_entity.id
_entity.type
_entity.pdbx_description
1 polymer ?
#
loop_
_entity_poly.entity_id
_entity_poly.type
_entity_poly.pdbx_seq_one_letter_code
_entity_poly.pdbx_strand_id
1 'polypeptide(L)'
;MKKLIKKILPFLMAVALIFTIAAVDKVNAKDYNCTNPKLQQLINEWDGVYWTGSFRSATTCKGFADMMFNELYGNGGVGAYNSGAYSYYVPSPRAAVEIARLSSAGYSDFYNIMHKAVSGDYIQWATAYSQHSSIFLSCDENGFYVFDSNYVEPYLCTVHYITYEYITDVTYGVSLYRSTSSSAYKKATAKKAAAKKKAKVIPFEFTEKSVELSYMETYEASLTGGKKVVSWTSSDDHVAVVSNTGMIEGVSGGTAVITAINSEGKSTQMTVKVKDTSVKRVIGALLDGFQSIDMSEFID
;
A
#
# COMPACT_ATOMS: atom_id res chain seq x y z
N MET A 1 -23.87 48.53 -47.89
CA MET A 1 -24.42 47.84 -46.70
C MET A 1 -24.92 46.40 -46.98
N LYS A 2 -25.80 46.14 -47.96
CA LYS A 2 -26.36 44.79 -48.20
C LYS A 2 -25.34 43.67 -48.58
N LYS A 3 -24.23 43.99 -49.24
CA LYS A 3 -23.17 43.01 -49.59
C LYS A 3 -22.25 42.62 -48.43
N LEU A 4 -22.07 43.50 -47.44
CA LEU A 4 -21.21 43.24 -46.27
C LEU A 4 -21.93 42.31 -45.28
N ILE A 5 -23.23 42.53 -45.07
CA ILE A 5 -24.08 41.69 -44.20
C ILE A 5 -24.15 40.23 -44.71
N LYS A 6 -24.22 40.02 -46.03
CA LYS A 6 -24.22 38.66 -46.62
C LYS A 6 -22.91 37.88 -46.47
N LYS A 7 -21.77 38.55 -46.29
CA LYS A 7 -20.46 37.90 -46.06
C LYS A 7 -20.19 37.58 -44.59
N ILE A 8 -20.74 38.36 -43.67
CA ILE A 8 -20.53 38.18 -42.22
C ILE A 8 -21.58 37.22 -41.62
N LEU A 9 -22.78 37.12 -42.21
CA LEU A 9 -23.87 36.28 -41.72
C LEU A 9 -23.52 34.78 -41.56
N PRO A 10 -22.79 34.10 -42.46
CA PRO A 10 -22.39 32.71 -42.22
C PRO A 10 -21.32 32.58 -41.13
N PHE A 11 -20.52 33.63 -40.87
CA PHE A 11 -19.54 33.63 -39.78
C PHE A 11 -20.19 33.93 -38.41
N LEU A 12 -21.20 34.81 -38.37
CA LEU A 12 -22.05 35.06 -37.20
C LEU A 12 -22.93 33.85 -36.86
N MET A 13 -23.44 33.12 -37.85
CA MET A 13 -24.15 31.85 -37.62
C MET A 13 -23.21 30.73 -37.16
N ALA A 14 -21.98 30.65 -37.67
CA ALA A 14 -21.00 29.67 -37.19
C ALA A 14 -20.52 29.95 -35.76
N VAL A 15 -20.34 31.23 -35.38
CA VAL A 15 -20.00 31.62 -34.00
C VAL A 15 -21.21 31.43 -33.07
N ALA A 16 -22.44 31.71 -33.53
CA ALA A 16 -23.65 31.40 -32.77
C ALA A 16 -23.88 29.88 -32.61
N LEU A 17 -23.50 29.07 -33.60
CA LEU A 17 -23.57 27.59 -33.53
C LEU A 17 -22.51 27.01 -32.58
N ILE A 18 -21.32 27.62 -32.49
CA ILE A 18 -20.28 27.22 -31.53
C ILE A 18 -20.65 27.65 -30.10
N PHE A 19 -21.39 28.75 -29.92
CA PHE A 19 -21.90 29.17 -28.61
C PHE A 19 -23.22 28.49 -28.19
N THR A 20 -24.04 27.98 -29.11
CA THR A 20 -25.19 27.14 -28.73
C THR A 20 -24.80 25.70 -28.39
N ILE A 21 -23.70 25.17 -28.93
CA ILE A 21 -23.17 23.87 -28.47
C ILE A 21 -22.56 24.00 -27.06
N ALA A 22 -21.95 25.14 -26.71
CA ALA A 22 -21.41 25.38 -25.37
C ALA A 22 -22.45 25.81 -24.30
N ALA A 23 -23.70 26.08 -24.70
CA ALA A 23 -24.75 26.57 -23.79
C ALA A 23 -25.93 25.59 -23.62
N VAL A 24 -25.96 24.48 -24.37
CA VAL A 24 -26.92 23.37 -24.15
C VAL A 24 -26.39 22.33 -23.15
N ASP A 25 -25.15 22.46 -22.67
CA ASP A 25 -24.57 21.56 -21.66
C ASP A 25 -24.98 21.87 -20.20
N LYS A 26 -25.75 22.94 -19.94
CA LYS A 26 -26.01 23.42 -18.57
C LYS A 26 -27.40 23.17 -18.00
N VAL A 27 -28.24 22.37 -18.66
CA VAL A 27 -29.58 22.01 -18.14
C VAL A 27 -29.74 20.50 -17.86
N ASN A 28 -28.67 19.72 -18.01
CA ASN A 28 -28.68 18.28 -17.67
C ASN A 28 -27.37 17.77 -17.01
N ALA A 29 -26.48 18.67 -16.60
CA ALA A 29 -25.21 18.29 -15.98
C ALA A 29 -25.46 17.77 -14.56
N LYS A 30 -25.76 16.47 -14.44
CA LYS A 30 -25.74 15.74 -13.18
C LYS A 30 -24.38 16.03 -12.49
N ASP A 31 -24.38 16.47 -11.22
CA ASP A 31 -23.21 16.98 -10.47
C ASP A 31 -22.08 15.96 -10.19
N TYR A 32 -22.06 14.82 -10.89
CA TYR A 32 -21.04 13.79 -10.70
C TYR A 32 -19.72 14.17 -11.39
N ASN A 33 -18.62 13.59 -10.88
CA ASN A 33 -17.28 13.77 -11.44
C ASN A 33 -16.73 12.46 -12.02
N CYS A 34 -17.00 12.20 -13.31
CA CYS A 34 -16.47 11.01 -13.98
C CYS A 34 -15.03 11.23 -14.48
N THR A 35 -14.05 10.67 -13.76
CA THR A 35 -12.63 10.78 -14.11
C THR A 35 -12.19 9.82 -15.22
N ASN A 36 -13.07 8.94 -15.70
CA ASN A 36 -12.79 7.97 -16.75
C ASN A 36 -13.48 8.42 -18.06
N PRO A 37 -12.72 8.91 -19.07
CA PRO A 37 -13.30 9.46 -20.29
C PRO A 37 -14.15 8.45 -21.08
N LYS A 38 -13.75 7.16 -21.08
CA LYS A 38 -14.52 6.12 -21.77
C LYS A 38 -15.84 5.83 -21.05
N LEU A 39 -15.84 5.88 -19.71
CA LEU A 39 -17.08 5.78 -18.95
C LEU A 39 -17.99 6.99 -19.21
N GLN A 40 -17.44 8.21 -19.25
CA GLN A 40 -18.23 9.38 -19.60
C GLN A 40 -18.88 9.26 -20.99
N GLN A 41 -18.14 8.74 -21.98
CA GLN A 41 -18.69 8.47 -23.30
C GLN A 41 -19.84 7.47 -23.23
N LEU A 42 -19.66 6.34 -22.52
CA LEU A 42 -20.72 5.34 -22.36
C LEU A 42 -21.96 5.91 -21.65
N ILE A 43 -21.78 6.77 -20.65
CA ILE A 43 -22.90 7.45 -20.00
C ILE A 43 -23.65 8.32 -21.02
N ASN A 44 -22.94 9.12 -21.82
CA ASN A 44 -23.57 9.96 -22.84
C ASN A 44 -24.34 9.14 -23.90
N GLU A 45 -23.90 7.92 -24.17
CA GLU A 45 -24.55 7.01 -25.13
C GLU A 45 -25.78 6.29 -24.54
N TRP A 46 -25.75 5.98 -23.25
CA TRP A 46 -26.71 5.06 -22.63
C TRP A 46 -27.64 5.72 -21.59
N ASP A 47 -27.34 6.92 -21.08
CA ASP A 47 -28.22 7.62 -20.11
C ASP A 47 -29.59 7.90 -20.74
N GLY A 48 -30.66 7.44 -20.08
CA GLY A 48 -32.04 7.52 -20.58
C GLY A 48 -32.45 6.37 -21.52
N VAL A 49 -31.56 5.45 -21.87
CA VAL A 49 -31.87 4.30 -22.74
C VAL A 49 -32.46 3.14 -21.92
N TYR A 50 -33.50 2.49 -22.44
CA TYR A 50 -34.04 1.26 -21.86
C TYR A 50 -33.31 0.03 -22.42
N TRP A 51 -32.50 -0.62 -21.59
CA TRP A 51 -31.74 -1.80 -21.98
C TRP A 51 -32.42 -3.09 -21.51
N THR A 52 -33.02 -3.81 -22.46
CA THR A 52 -33.68 -5.11 -22.24
C THR A 52 -32.80 -6.31 -22.64
N GLY A 53 -31.54 -6.05 -22.94
CA GLY A 53 -30.59 -7.05 -23.43
C GLY A 53 -30.12 -8.04 -22.36
N SER A 54 -29.23 -8.92 -22.77
CA SER A 54 -28.44 -9.73 -21.86
C SER A 54 -26.97 -9.64 -22.24
N PHE A 55 -26.10 -9.76 -21.24
CA PHE A 55 -24.67 -9.89 -21.46
C PHE A 55 -24.19 -11.17 -20.78
N ARG A 56 -23.67 -12.12 -21.57
CA ARG A 56 -23.23 -13.44 -21.07
C ARG A 56 -24.26 -14.08 -20.14
N SER A 57 -25.50 -14.16 -20.62
CA SER A 57 -26.71 -14.66 -19.93
C SER A 57 -27.17 -13.90 -18.68
N ALA A 58 -26.44 -12.88 -18.20
CA ALA A 58 -26.93 -11.99 -17.17
C ALA A 58 -27.84 -10.92 -17.77
N THR A 59 -28.95 -10.62 -17.11
CA THR A 59 -29.91 -9.57 -17.46
C THR A 59 -29.91 -8.48 -16.38
N THR A 60 -30.77 -7.47 -16.55
CA THR A 60 -30.99 -6.38 -15.57
C THR A 60 -29.68 -5.69 -15.13
N CYS A 61 -29.60 -5.24 -13.87
CA CYS A 61 -28.44 -4.52 -13.34
C CYS A 61 -27.13 -5.29 -13.52
N LYS A 62 -27.16 -6.62 -13.34
CA LYS A 62 -25.96 -7.45 -13.46
C LYS A 62 -25.43 -7.51 -14.88
N GLY A 63 -26.31 -7.79 -15.83
CA GLY A 63 -25.95 -7.85 -17.24
C GLY A 63 -25.48 -6.51 -17.76
N PHE A 64 -26.13 -5.43 -17.36
CA PHE A 64 -25.76 -4.08 -17.73
C PHE A 64 -24.38 -3.70 -17.18
N ALA A 65 -24.14 -3.92 -15.88
CA ALA A 65 -22.86 -3.63 -15.26
C ALA A 65 -21.71 -4.48 -15.86
N ASP A 66 -21.95 -5.77 -16.15
CA ASP A 66 -20.95 -6.61 -16.83
C ASP A 66 -20.64 -6.11 -18.24
N MET A 67 -21.65 -5.67 -18.99
CA MET A 67 -21.49 -5.08 -20.32
C MET A 67 -20.66 -3.80 -20.23
N MET A 68 -21.01 -2.86 -19.35
CA MET A 68 -20.26 -1.62 -19.15
C MET A 68 -18.81 -1.88 -18.74
N PHE A 69 -18.60 -2.79 -17.79
CA PHE A 69 -17.25 -3.17 -17.35
C PHE A 69 -16.44 -3.86 -18.47
N ASN A 70 -17.11 -4.63 -19.34
CA ASN A 70 -16.49 -5.19 -20.53
C ASN A 70 -16.12 -4.10 -21.55
N GLU A 71 -16.99 -3.14 -21.82
CA GLU A 71 -16.68 -2.04 -22.72
C GLU A 71 -15.51 -1.20 -22.22
N LEU A 72 -15.43 -0.98 -20.90
CA LEU A 72 -14.32 -0.25 -20.29
C LEU A 72 -12.98 -1.00 -20.40
N TYR A 73 -12.97 -2.31 -20.17
CA TYR A 73 -11.71 -3.02 -19.89
C TYR A 73 -11.46 -4.32 -20.66
N GLY A 74 -12.44 -4.81 -21.43
CA GLY A 74 -12.35 -6.07 -22.19
C GLY A 74 -12.47 -7.34 -21.35
N ASN A 75 -12.96 -7.24 -20.11
CA ASN A 75 -12.87 -8.31 -19.11
C ASN A 75 -14.16 -9.15 -18.96
N GLY A 76 -15.24 -8.80 -19.66
CA GLY A 76 -16.50 -9.56 -19.62
C GLY A 76 -17.25 -9.53 -18.29
N GLY A 77 -17.00 -8.53 -17.42
CA GLY A 77 -17.59 -8.43 -16.07
C GLY A 77 -16.71 -8.99 -14.95
N VAL A 78 -17.17 -8.89 -13.70
CA VAL A 78 -16.41 -9.36 -12.53
C VAL A 78 -16.65 -10.82 -12.17
N GLY A 79 -17.65 -11.47 -12.78
CA GLY A 79 -18.03 -12.85 -12.50
C GLY A 79 -19.46 -13.00 -11.99
N ALA A 80 -19.90 -14.22 -11.75
CA ALA A 80 -21.21 -14.51 -11.18
C ALA A 80 -21.21 -14.22 -9.68
N TYR A 81 -22.38 -13.85 -9.14
CA TYR A 81 -22.57 -13.81 -7.69
C TYR A 81 -22.24 -15.17 -7.07
N ASN A 82 -21.68 -15.17 -5.85
CA ASN A 82 -21.66 -16.40 -5.04
C ASN A 82 -23.08 -16.95 -4.85
N SER A 83 -23.24 -18.27 -4.68
CA SER A 83 -24.55 -18.92 -4.57
C SER A 83 -25.39 -18.35 -3.40
N GLY A 84 -26.64 -17.98 -3.68
CA GLY A 84 -27.61 -17.47 -2.69
C GLY A 84 -28.23 -16.13 -3.11
N ALA A 85 -29.47 -15.86 -2.68
CA ALA A 85 -30.27 -14.70 -3.11
C ALA A 85 -29.75 -13.32 -2.64
N TYR A 86 -28.66 -13.28 -1.86
CA TYR A 86 -28.13 -12.07 -1.20
C TYR A 86 -26.61 -11.94 -1.28
N SER A 87 -25.98 -12.64 -2.22
CA SER A 87 -24.55 -12.51 -2.43
C SER A 87 -24.21 -11.20 -3.13
N TYR A 88 -23.42 -10.37 -2.48
CA TYR A 88 -22.81 -9.16 -3.04
C TYR A 88 -21.33 -9.38 -3.33
N TYR A 89 -20.86 -10.63 -3.30
CA TYR A 89 -19.44 -10.98 -3.33
C TYR A 89 -19.13 -12.03 -4.39
N VAL A 90 -18.01 -11.83 -5.07
CA VAL A 90 -17.46 -12.74 -6.07
C VAL A 90 -16.09 -13.21 -5.55
N PRO A 91 -15.96 -14.46 -5.10
CA PRO A 91 -14.72 -14.96 -4.50
C PRO A 91 -13.54 -15.03 -5.46
N SER A 92 -13.83 -15.23 -6.74
CA SER A 92 -12.82 -15.35 -7.79
C SER A 92 -13.16 -14.38 -8.92
N PRO A 93 -12.90 -13.07 -8.74
CA PRO A 93 -13.29 -12.07 -9.71
C PRO A 93 -12.48 -12.21 -11.02
N ARG A 94 -13.16 -12.05 -12.16
CA ARG A 94 -12.53 -12.19 -13.49
C ARG A 94 -11.76 -10.93 -13.86
N ALA A 95 -10.44 -11.05 -14.00
CA ALA A 95 -9.54 -9.96 -14.41
C ALA A 95 -9.78 -8.65 -13.62
N ALA A 96 -10.12 -8.80 -12.36
CA ALA A 96 -10.35 -7.72 -11.41
C ALA A 96 -9.82 -8.17 -10.03
N VAL A 97 -9.65 -7.21 -9.13
CA VAL A 97 -9.27 -7.45 -7.74
C VAL A 97 -10.31 -6.84 -6.81
N GLU A 98 -10.59 -7.48 -5.67
CA GLU A 98 -11.37 -6.86 -4.60
C GLU A 98 -10.57 -5.69 -4.00
N ILE A 99 -11.19 -4.52 -3.90
CA ILE A 99 -10.58 -3.31 -3.32
C ILE A 99 -11.02 -3.13 -1.88
N ALA A 100 -12.27 -3.49 -1.63
CA ALA A 100 -12.93 -3.38 -0.36
C ALA A 100 -14.20 -4.24 -0.36
N ARG A 101 -14.57 -4.70 0.84
CA ARG A 101 -15.79 -5.44 1.07
C ARG A 101 -16.29 -5.19 2.48
N LEU A 102 -17.61 -5.16 2.64
CA LEU A 102 -18.32 -5.02 3.91
C LEU A 102 -19.42 -6.06 3.99
N SER A 103 -19.54 -6.71 5.15
CA SER A 103 -20.57 -7.71 5.47
C SER A 103 -21.61 -7.25 6.48
N SER A 104 -21.42 -6.06 7.03
CA SER A 104 -22.36 -5.21 7.77
C SER A 104 -21.63 -3.88 7.96
N ALA A 105 -22.27 -2.74 7.72
CA ALA A 105 -21.55 -1.47 7.72
C ALA A 105 -22.41 -0.33 8.24
N GLY A 106 -21.83 0.44 9.16
CA GLY A 106 -22.31 1.78 9.50
C GLY A 106 -21.83 2.80 8.46
N TYR A 107 -22.36 4.02 8.57
CA TYR A 107 -22.04 5.16 7.71
C TYR A 107 -20.55 5.30 7.39
N SER A 108 -19.70 5.31 8.42
CA SER A 108 -18.26 5.54 8.29
C SER A 108 -17.57 4.50 7.40
N ASP A 109 -17.99 3.24 7.46
CA ASP A 109 -17.40 2.17 6.67
C ASP A 109 -17.75 2.31 5.19
N PHE A 110 -19.02 2.60 4.89
CA PHE A 110 -19.49 2.88 3.53
C PHE A 110 -18.80 4.10 2.94
N TYR A 111 -18.76 5.20 3.70
CA TYR A 111 -18.05 6.43 3.34
C TYR A 111 -16.60 6.12 2.96
N ASN A 112 -15.86 5.47 3.85
CA ASN A 112 -14.43 5.17 3.66
C ASN A 112 -14.17 4.29 2.45
N ILE A 113 -15.09 3.38 2.14
CA ILE A 113 -14.94 2.44 1.04
C ILE A 113 -15.28 3.07 -0.30
N MET A 114 -16.31 3.90 -0.38
CA MET A 114 -16.61 4.65 -1.61
C MET A 114 -15.50 5.66 -1.93
N HIS A 115 -14.86 6.26 -0.92
CA HIS A 115 -13.71 7.15 -1.12
C HIS A 115 -12.42 6.42 -1.57
N LYS A 116 -12.39 5.09 -1.59
CA LYS A 116 -11.31 4.30 -2.22
C LYS A 116 -11.60 3.98 -3.70
N ALA A 117 -12.86 4.09 -4.11
CA ALA A 117 -13.31 3.79 -5.45
C ALA A 117 -12.81 4.85 -6.45
N VAL A 118 -12.75 4.48 -7.72
CA VAL A 118 -12.46 5.39 -8.83
C VAL A 118 -13.44 5.13 -9.96
N SER A 119 -13.66 6.12 -10.83
CA SER A 119 -14.62 6.02 -11.92
C SER A 119 -14.35 4.78 -12.80
N GLY A 120 -15.36 3.92 -12.90
CA GLY A 120 -15.29 2.65 -13.61
C GLY A 120 -14.96 1.44 -12.73
N ASP A 121 -14.86 1.58 -11.41
CA ASP A 121 -14.90 0.43 -10.51
C ASP A 121 -16.29 -0.21 -10.53
N TYR A 122 -16.32 -1.53 -10.35
CA TYR A 122 -17.54 -2.31 -10.30
C TYR A 122 -18.01 -2.39 -8.85
N ILE A 123 -19.29 -2.11 -8.59
CA ILE A 123 -19.90 -2.28 -7.27
C ILE A 123 -20.93 -3.40 -7.29
N GLN A 124 -20.91 -4.23 -6.26
CA GLN A 124 -22.00 -5.15 -5.92
C GLN A 124 -22.49 -4.88 -4.52
N TRP A 125 -23.80 -4.74 -4.34
CA TRP A 125 -24.41 -4.69 -3.02
C TRP A 125 -25.60 -5.64 -2.92
N ALA A 126 -25.94 -6.03 -1.70
CA ALA A 126 -27.11 -6.83 -1.40
C ALA A 126 -28.00 -6.08 -0.42
N THR A 127 -29.27 -5.91 -0.79
CA THR A 127 -30.31 -5.39 0.08
C THR A 127 -31.16 -6.52 0.64
N ALA A 128 -32.15 -6.21 1.47
CA ALA A 128 -33.16 -7.17 1.93
C ALA A 128 -33.97 -7.82 0.81
N TYR A 129 -33.95 -7.23 -0.38
CA TYR A 129 -34.85 -7.60 -1.46
C TYR A 129 -34.11 -8.08 -2.71
N SER A 130 -32.87 -7.65 -2.93
CA SER A 130 -32.13 -8.03 -4.13
C SER A 130 -30.62 -7.83 -4.00
N GLN A 131 -29.87 -8.61 -4.79
CA GLN A 131 -28.52 -8.27 -5.19
C GLN A 131 -28.59 -7.19 -6.28
N HIS A 132 -27.58 -6.34 -6.34
CA HIS A 132 -27.52 -5.30 -7.35
C HIS A 132 -26.08 -5.03 -7.77
N SER A 133 -25.91 -4.64 -9.02
CA SER A 133 -24.61 -4.36 -9.62
C SER A 133 -24.66 -3.05 -10.38
N SER A 134 -23.61 -2.24 -10.25
CA SER A 134 -23.51 -0.96 -10.94
C SER A 134 -22.04 -0.57 -11.16
N ILE A 135 -21.82 0.51 -11.91
CA ILE A 135 -20.49 1.07 -12.16
C ILE A 135 -20.33 2.38 -11.39
N PHE A 136 -19.31 2.49 -10.55
CA PHE A 136 -19.03 3.70 -9.79
C PHE A 136 -18.58 4.85 -10.69
N LEU A 137 -19.06 6.07 -10.43
CA LEU A 137 -18.54 7.30 -11.04
C LEU A 137 -17.70 8.11 -10.05
N SER A 138 -18.30 8.57 -8.97
CA SER A 138 -17.72 9.49 -8.00
C SER A 138 -18.46 9.44 -6.67
N CYS A 139 -17.89 10.03 -5.64
CA CYS A 139 -18.55 10.25 -4.37
C CYS A 139 -18.22 11.64 -3.82
N ASP A 140 -19.05 12.09 -2.89
CA ASP A 140 -18.89 13.30 -2.12
C ASP A 140 -19.09 12.99 -0.63
N GLU A 141 -19.31 14.03 0.18
CA GLU A 141 -19.47 13.90 1.62
C GLU A 141 -20.76 13.19 2.06
N ASN A 142 -21.80 13.21 1.20
CA ASN A 142 -23.16 12.78 1.51
C ASN A 142 -23.57 11.49 0.78
N GLY A 143 -22.90 11.16 -0.32
CA GLY A 143 -23.25 9.99 -1.11
C GLY A 143 -22.31 9.70 -2.27
N PHE A 144 -22.81 8.91 -3.20
CA PHE A 144 -22.06 8.46 -4.36
C PHE A 144 -22.93 8.29 -5.59
N TYR A 145 -22.29 8.39 -6.75
CA TYR A 145 -22.89 8.30 -8.05
C TYR A 145 -22.53 6.97 -8.71
N VAL A 146 -23.53 6.29 -9.24
CA VAL A 146 -23.38 5.04 -9.99
C VAL A 146 -24.07 5.11 -11.33
N PHE A 147 -23.51 4.43 -12.33
CA PHE A 147 -24.14 4.24 -13.63
C PHE A 147 -24.70 2.83 -13.66
N ASP A 148 -25.98 2.76 -13.91
CA ASP A 148 -26.78 1.62 -13.50
C ASP A 148 -27.97 1.43 -14.43
N SER A 149 -28.56 0.23 -14.38
CA SER A 149 -29.83 -0.06 -15.01
C SER A 149 -30.71 -0.84 -14.03
N ASN A 150 -32.02 -0.66 -14.12
CA ASN A 150 -32.99 -1.45 -13.36
C ASN A 150 -32.89 -1.20 -11.83
N TYR A 151 -32.70 0.06 -11.43
CA TYR A 151 -32.66 0.48 -10.02
C TYR A 151 -33.95 1.19 -9.59
N VAL A 152 -34.33 2.30 -10.24
CA VAL A 152 -35.62 2.99 -10.01
C VAL A 152 -36.71 2.47 -10.95
N GLU A 153 -36.38 2.34 -12.22
CA GLU A 153 -37.30 1.92 -13.26
C GLU A 153 -36.74 0.71 -14.00
N PRO A 154 -37.57 -0.30 -14.34
CA PRO A 154 -37.11 -1.46 -15.07
C PRO A 154 -36.39 -1.07 -16.36
N TYR A 155 -35.21 -1.64 -16.58
CA TYR A 155 -34.38 -1.48 -17.78
C TYR A 155 -33.79 -0.08 -18.04
N LEU A 156 -34.27 0.97 -17.37
CA LEU A 156 -33.76 2.33 -17.56
C LEU A 156 -32.29 2.40 -17.14
N CYS A 157 -31.42 2.75 -18.09
CA CYS A 157 -30.03 3.05 -17.83
C CYS A 157 -29.90 4.51 -17.43
N THR A 158 -29.38 4.77 -16.23
CA THR A 158 -29.20 6.15 -15.78
C THR A 158 -28.14 6.26 -14.69
N VAL A 159 -27.58 7.46 -14.55
CA VAL A 159 -26.78 7.78 -13.38
C VAL A 159 -27.69 8.04 -12.17
N HIS A 160 -27.46 7.33 -11.08
CA HIS A 160 -28.12 7.51 -9.79
C HIS A 160 -27.18 8.12 -8.76
N TYR A 161 -27.73 9.00 -7.92
CA TYR A 161 -27.10 9.44 -6.69
C TYR A 161 -27.72 8.70 -5.51
N ILE A 162 -26.88 8.11 -4.66
CA ILE A 162 -27.27 7.28 -3.53
C ILE A 162 -26.62 7.87 -2.28
N THR A 163 -27.42 8.26 -1.30
CA THR A 163 -26.91 8.79 -0.03
C THR A 163 -26.35 7.68 0.85
N TYR A 164 -25.36 8.03 1.67
CA TYR A 164 -24.79 7.10 2.63
C TYR A 164 -25.82 6.68 3.70
N GLU A 165 -26.64 7.62 4.16
CA GLU A 165 -27.72 7.35 5.12
C GLU A 165 -28.69 6.29 4.58
N TYR A 166 -29.19 6.49 3.36
CA TYR A 166 -30.11 5.53 2.75
C TYR A 166 -29.45 4.16 2.54
N ILE A 167 -28.26 4.12 1.95
CA ILE A 167 -27.65 2.84 1.57
C ILE A 167 -27.30 2.00 2.79
N THR A 168 -26.91 2.63 3.91
CA THR A 168 -26.55 1.92 5.15
C THR A 168 -27.75 1.27 5.83
N ASP A 169 -28.94 1.84 5.65
CA ASP A 169 -30.18 1.29 6.22
C ASP A 169 -30.68 0.07 5.46
N VAL A 170 -30.42 0.01 4.14
CA VAL A 170 -31.00 -1.02 3.26
C VAL A 170 -30.03 -2.12 2.84
N THR A 171 -28.72 -1.96 3.09
CA THR A 171 -27.67 -2.84 2.56
C THR A 171 -27.06 -3.73 3.63
N TYR A 172 -26.98 -5.03 3.37
CA TYR A 172 -26.30 -6.02 4.22
C TYR A 172 -24.86 -6.27 3.84
N GLY A 173 -24.44 -5.80 2.66
CA GLY A 173 -23.04 -5.83 2.28
C GLY A 173 -22.79 -5.21 0.93
N VAL A 174 -21.55 -4.77 0.76
CA VAL A 174 -21.05 -4.20 -0.50
C VAL A 174 -19.67 -4.77 -0.79
N SER A 175 -19.36 -4.98 -2.06
CA SER A 175 -18.01 -5.22 -2.52
C SER A 175 -17.68 -4.34 -3.73
N LEU A 176 -16.42 -3.93 -3.79
CA LEU A 176 -15.87 -3.13 -4.88
C LEU A 176 -14.78 -3.92 -5.57
N TYR A 177 -14.81 -3.89 -6.90
CA TYR A 177 -13.79 -4.51 -7.74
C TYR A 177 -13.21 -3.51 -8.73
N ARG A 178 -11.89 -3.58 -8.90
CA ARG A 178 -11.16 -2.80 -9.90
C ARG A 178 -10.56 -3.73 -10.93
N SER A 179 -10.73 -3.38 -12.19
CA SER A 179 -10.08 -4.10 -13.29
C SER A 179 -8.56 -4.03 -13.15
N THR A 180 -7.89 -5.16 -13.36
CA THR A 180 -6.41 -5.22 -13.46
C THR A 180 -5.88 -4.50 -14.70
N SER A 181 -6.74 -4.21 -15.68
CA SER A 181 -6.42 -3.43 -16.88
C SER A 181 -6.54 -1.92 -16.67
N SER A 182 -7.21 -1.47 -15.59
CA SER A 182 -7.44 -0.05 -15.30
C SER A 182 -6.14 0.74 -15.08
N SER A 183 -6.15 2.02 -15.46
CA SER A 183 -5.03 2.94 -15.21
C SER A 183 -4.76 3.10 -13.71
N ALA A 184 -5.82 3.15 -12.89
CA ALA A 184 -5.72 3.25 -11.43
C ALA A 184 -5.01 2.03 -10.81
N TYR A 185 -5.35 0.81 -11.24
CA TYR A 185 -4.64 -0.40 -10.79
C TYR A 185 -3.17 -0.37 -11.20
N LYS A 186 -2.89 -0.09 -12.48
CA LYS A 186 -1.51 -0.02 -13.00
C LYS A 186 -0.66 1.00 -12.21
N LYS A 187 -1.22 2.19 -11.93
CA LYS A 187 -0.56 3.24 -11.13
C LYS A 187 -0.30 2.79 -9.69
N ALA A 188 -1.28 2.17 -9.04
CA ALA A 188 -1.13 1.69 -7.67
C ALA A 188 -0.04 0.61 -7.55
N THR A 189 -0.01 -0.35 -8.48
CA THR A 189 0.99 -1.42 -8.53
C THR A 189 2.39 -0.88 -8.82
N ALA A 190 2.51 0.07 -9.74
CA ALA A 190 3.78 0.76 -10.01
C ALA A 190 4.29 1.53 -8.77
N LYS A 191 3.42 2.23 -8.05
CA LYS A 191 3.77 2.95 -6.81
C LYS A 191 4.27 1.99 -5.73
N LYS A 192 3.60 0.85 -5.53
CA LYS A 192 4.04 -0.19 -4.59
C LYS A 192 5.40 -0.78 -4.98
N ALA A 193 5.61 -1.07 -6.26
CA ALA A 193 6.91 -1.54 -6.77
C ALA A 193 8.03 -0.51 -6.58
N ALA A 194 7.75 0.78 -6.79
CA ALA A 194 8.69 1.87 -6.56
C ALA A 194 9.02 2.08 -5.07
N ALA A 195 8.04 1.95 -4.17
CA ALA A 195 8.25 2.01 -2.72
C ALA A 195 9.19 0.91 -2.23
N LYS A 196 9.06 -0.32 -2.78
CA LYS A 196 9.96 -1.43 -2.45
C LYS A 196 11.41 -1.19 -2.89
N LYS A 197 11.65 -0.38 -3.92
CA LYS A 197 13.00 -0.08 -4.44
C LYS A 197 13.72 1.07 -3.71
N LYS A 198 13.08 1.79 -2.78
CA LYS A 198 13.63 3.01 -2.13
C LYS A 198 14.12 2.85 -0.68
N ALA A 199 14.18 1.64 -0.12
CA ALA A 199 14.78 1.45 1.19
C ALA A 199 16.31 1.63 1.10
N LYS A 200 16.85 2.67 1.75
CA LYS A 200 18.30 2.83 1.94
C LYS A 200 18.78 1.63 2.78
N VAL A 201 19.51 0.70 2.16
CA VAL A 201 20.09 -0.44 2.87
C VAL A 201 21.18 0.10 3.79
N ILE A 202 20.92 0.11 5.10
CA ILE A 202 21.96 0.36 6.09
C ILE A 202 22.72 -0.98 6.25
N PRO A 203 24.04 -1.02 5.98
CA PRO A 203 24.81 -2.24 6.12
C PRO A 203 24.80 -2.74 7.57
N PHE A 204 24.78 -4.05 7.73
CA PHE A 204 24.92 -4.70 9.03
C PHE A 204 26.41 -4.94 9.29
N GLU A 205 27.04 -4.03 10.02
CA GLU A 205 28.49 -4.01 10.24
C GLU A 205 28.79 -3.52 11.66
N PHE A 206 29.94 -3.89 12.21
CA PHE A 206 30.43 -3.27 13.43
C PHE A 206 30.74 -1.80 13.20
N THR A 207 30.38 -0.96 14.16
CA THR A 207 30.75 0.46 14.16
C THR A 207 32.27 0.61 14.19
N GLU A 208 32.95 -0.22 15.00
CA GLU A 208 34.40 -0.29 15.08
C GLU A 208 34.92 -1.60 14.47
N LYS A 209 35.89 -1.52 13.56
CA LYS A 209 36.47 -2.72 12.92
C LYS A 209 37.51 -3.41 13.78
N SER A 210 38.10 -2.69 14.74
CA SER A 210 39.05 -3.26 15.68
C SER A 210 39.07 -2.47 16.99
N VAL A 211 39.29 -3.18 18.10
CA VAL A 211 39.46 -2.62 19.43
C VAL A 211 40.70 -3.23 20.09
N GLU A 212 41.39 -2.44 20.90
CA GLU A 212 42.50 -2.91 21.73
C GLU A 212 42.10 -2.86 23.20
N LEU A 213 42.22 -3.99 23.91
CA LEU A 213 41.81 -4.17 25.30
C LEU A 213 43.00 -4.56 26.18
N SER A 214 42.89 -4.29 27.47
CA SER A 214 43.75 -4.82 28.53
C SER A 214 43.15 -6.08 29.14
N TYR A 215 43.91 -6.76 30.00
CA TYR A 215 43.41 -7.93 30.75
C TYR A 215 42.18 -7.55 31.60
N MET A 216 41.09 -8.31 31.46
CA MET A 216 39.78 -8.10 32.08
C MET A 216 39.06 -6.80 31.70
N GLU A 217 39.54 -6.07 30.69
CA GLU A 217 38.82 -4.93 30.15
C GLU A 217 37.62 -5.40 29.31
N THR A 218 36.48 -4.74 29.48
CA THR A 218 35.25 -5.04 28.75
C THR A 218 34.94 -3.99 27.70
N TYR A 219 34.30 -4.42 26.62
CA TYR A 219 33.89 -3.55 25.51
C TYR A 219 32.50 -3.96 24.99
N GLU A 220 31.57 -3.02 24.99
CA GLU A 220 30.23 -3.23 24.44
C GLU A 220 30.24 -2.98 22.93
N ALA A 221 30.06 -4.05 22.15
CA ALA A 221 30.14 -3.94 20.71
C ALA A 221 28.90 -3.26 20.11
N SER A 222 29.14 -2.24 19.28
CA SER A 222 28.07 -1.51 18.56
C SER A 222 27.97 -1.95 17.10
N LEU A 223 26.75 -2.13 16.61
CA LEU A 223 26.44 -2.58 15.24
C LEU A 223 25.50 -1.61 14.53
N THR A 224 25.75 -1.37 13.24
CA THR A 224 24.84 -0.64 12.35
C THR A 224 23.80 -1.58 11.72
N GLY A 225 22.75 -0.99 11.13
CA GLY A 225 21.76 -1.76 10.37
C GLY A 225 20.52 -2.18 11.16
N GLY A 226 20.45 -1.89 12.47
CA GLY A 226 19.22 -1.99 13.29
C GLY A 226 18.60 -3.39 13.35
N LYS A 227 19.35 -4.43 13.00
CA LYS A 227 18.88 -5.81 12.96
C LYS A 227 19.19 -6.52 14.26
N LYS A 228 18.24 -7.35 14.72
CA LYS A 228 18.44 -8.20 15.89
C LYS A 228 19.58 -9.19 15.61
N VAL A 229 20.60 -9.17 16.46
CA VAL A 229 21.65 -10.19 16.48
C VAL A 229 21.10 -11.44 17.14
N VAL A 230 21.35 -12.60 16.54
CA VAL A 230 20.89 -13.90 17.03
C VAL A 230 22.04 -14.81 17.45
N SER A 231 23.29 -14.48 17.07
CA SER A 231 24.46 -15.24 17.47
C SER A 231 25.70 -14.34 17.53
N TRP A 232 26.51 -14.58 18.57
CA TRP A 232 27.82 -14.00 18.80
C TRP A 232 28.82 -15.15 18.98
N THR A 233 30.00 -15.04 18.38
CA THR A 233 31.08 -16.02 18.55
C THR A 233 32.44 -15.35 18.59
N SER A 234 33.37 -15.93 19.35
CA SER A 234 34.79 -15.60 19.29
C SER A 234 35.54 -16.67 18.50
N SER A 235 36.61 -16.27 17.81
CA SER A 235 37.55 -17.21 17.20
C SER A 235 38.48 -17.88 18.23
N ASP A 236 38.69 -17.25 19.39
CA ASP A 236 39.53 -17.76 20.47
C ASP A 236 39.11 -17.18 21.84
N ASP A 237 38.34 -17.96 22.59
CA ASP A 237 37.85 -17.61 23.92
C ASP A 237 38.98 -17.50 24.98
N HIS A 238 40.18 -18.01 24.71
CA HIS A 238 41.33 -17.81 25.61
C HIS A 238 41.93 -16.40 25.47
N VAL A 239 41.67 -15.72 24.35
CA VAL A 239 42.12 -14.35 24.10
C VAL A 239 41.01 -13.36 24.40
N ALA A 240 39.79 -13.58 23.89
CA ALA A 240 38.64 -12.74 24.18
C ALA A 240 37.34 -13.53 24.12
N VAL A 241 36.48 -13.36 25.12
CA VAL A 241 35.14 -13.96 25.17
C VAL A 241 34.08 -12.93 24.80
N VAL A 242 32.98 -13.37 24.18
CA VAL A 242 31.82 -12.51 23.86
C VAL A 242 30.54 -13.11 24.42
N SER A 243 29.72 -12.28 25.06
CA SER A 243 28.43 -12.68 25.60
C SER A 243 27.34 -12.74 24.51
N ASN A 244 26.20 -13.35 24.86
CA ASN A 244 25.01 -13.36 23.99
C ASN A 244 24.42 -11.96 23.71
N THR A 245 24.84 -10.93 24.45
CA THR A 245 24.42 -9.54 24.25
C THR A 245 25.46 -8.70 23.50
N GLY A 246 26.62 -9.26 23.14
CA GLY A 246 27.69 -8.54 22.46
C GLY A 246 28.66 -7.80 23.38
N MET A 247 28.70 -8.17 24.67
CA MET A 247 29.73 -7.68 25.59
C MET A 247 30.99 -8.53 25.42
N ILE A 248 32.11 -7.90 25.08
CA ILE A 248 33.41 -8.54 24.85
C ILE A 248 34.28 -8.33 26.09
N GLU A 249 35.00 -9.35 26.54
CA GLU A 249 35.97 -9.26 27.64
C GLU A 249 37.34 -9.80 27.19
N GLY A 250 38.41 -9.05 27.47
CA GLY A 250 39.79 -9.46 27.18
C GLY A 250 40.32 -10.45 28.22
N VAL A 251 40.73 -11.65 27.78
CA VAL A 251 41.15 -12.75 28.66
C VAL A 251 42.66 -12.93 28.69
N SER A 252 43.34 -12.91 27.55
CA SER A 252 44.80 -13.08 27.49
C SER A 252 45.40 -12.35 26.31
N GLY A 253 46.69 -12.01 26.42
CA GLY A 253 47.42 -11.35 25.35
C GLY A 253 47.33 -12.11 24.03
N GLY A 254 46.88 -11.45 22.97
CA GLY A 254 46.64 -12.11 21.69
C GLY A 254 45.72 -11.33 20.77
N THR A 255 45.22 -12.00 19.73
CA THR A 255 44.24 -11.44 18.81
C THR A 255 43.12 -12.46 18.56
N ALA A 256 41.87 -12.02 18.74
CA ALA A 256 40.67 -12.79 18.47
C ALA A 256 39.76 -12.02 17.51
N VAL A 257 38.94 -12.74 16.74
CA VAL A 257 37.92 -12.18 15.85
C VAL A 257 36.56 -12.48 16.44
N ILE A 258 35.77 -11.43 16.67
CA ILE A 258 34.39 -11.56 17.12
C ILE A 258 33.46 -11.50 15.91
N THR A 259 32.57 -12.48 15.79
CA THR A 259 31.58 -12.57 14.71
C THR A 259 30.17 -12.36 15.28
N ALA A 260 29.38 -11.51 14.62
CA ALA A 260 27.95 -11.34 14.91
C ALA A 260 27.11 -11.78 13.71
N ILE A 261 26.03 -12.53 13.95
CA ILE A 261 25.08 -12.98 12.92
C ILE A 261 23.69 -12.45 13.28
N ASN A 262 23.02 -11.78 12.33
CA ASN A 262 21.67 -11.28 12.54
C ASN A 262 20.57 -12.29 12.17
N SER A 263 19.32 -11.96 12.50
CA SER A 263 18.14 -12.80 12.23
C SER A 263 17.86 -13.09 10.76
N GLU A 264 18.55 -12.43 9.83
CA GLU A 264 18.47 -12.69 8.38
C GLU A 264 19.63 -13.55 7.86
N GLY A 265 20.52 -14.02 8.75
CA GLY A 265 21.68 -14.84 8.38
C GLY A 265 22.86 -14.05 7.82
N LYS A 266 22.90 -12.72 7.95
CA LYS A 266 24.08 -11.93 7.57
C LYS A 266 25.10 -11.90 8.71
N SER A 267 26.37 -12.11 8.39
CA SER A 267 27.49 -12.04 9.34
C SER A 267 28.32 -10.77 9.17
N THR A 268 28.94 -10.33 10.26
CA THR A 268 29.97 -9.27 10.29
C THR A 268 31.01 -9.59 11.37
N GLN A 269 32.19 -8.99 11.26
CA GLN A 269 33.35 -9.32 12.09
C GLN A 269 34.11 -8.07 12.56
N MET A 270 34.68 -8.15 13.76
CA MET A 270 35.64 -7.17 14.28
C MET A 270 36.84 -7.87 14.93
N THR A 271 37.99 -7.20 14.92
CA THR A 271 39.23 -7.71 15.51
C THR A 271 39.46 -7.16 16.91
N VAL A 272 39.60 -8.04 17.89
CA VAL A 272 39.94 -7.69 19.28
C VAL A 272 41.40 -8.05 19.51
N LYS A 273 42.20 -7.06 19.90
CA LYS A 273 43.60 -7.26 20.29
C LYS A 273 43.73 -7.03 21.78
N VAL A 274 44.17 -8.04 22.52
CA VAL A 274 44.37 -7.92 23.96
C VAL A 274 45.86 -7.74 24.24
N LYS A 275 46.20 -6.68 24.97
CA LYS A 275 47.57 -6.41 25.42
C LYS A 275 47.92 -7.33 26.58
N ASP A 276 49.01 -8.07 26.44
CA ASP A 276 49.58 -8.81 27.56
C ASP A 276 50.17 -7.82 28.58
N THR A 277 49.48 -7.66 29.70
CA THR A 277 49.93 -6.83 30.83
C THR A 277 50.45 -7.67 31.99
N SER A 278 50.48 -8.99 31.85
CA SER A 278 50.91 -9.94 32.89
C SER A 278 52.34 -9.64 33.34
N VAL A 279 53.23 -9.32 32.39
CA VAL A 279 54.62 -8.93 32.67
C VAL A 279 54.70 -7.63 33.48
N LYS A 280 53.87 -6.62 33.17
CA LYS A 280 53.81 -5.37 33.93
C LYS A 280 53.23 -5.57 35.34
N ARG A 281 52.22 -6.43 35.51
CA ARG A 281 51.65 -6.75 36.83
C ARG A 281 52.64 -7.50 37.72
N VAL A 282 53.37 -8.48 37.18
CA VAL A 282 54.39 -9.22 37.93
C VAL A 282 55.55 -8.30 38.32
N ILE A 283 56.03 -7.44 37.42
CA ILE A 283 57.07 -6.46 37.73
C ILE A 283 56.57 -5.44 38.77
N GLY A 284 55.33 -4.94 38.66
CA GLY A 284 54.75 -4.03 39.65
C GLY A 284 54.65 -4.67 41.04
N ALA A 285 54.10 -5.89 41.14
CA ALA A 285 53.99 -6.61 42.41
C ALA A 285 55.36 -6.98 43.02
N LEU A 286 56.35 -7.31 42.19
CA LEU A 286 57.73 -7.52 42.63
C LEU A 286 58.36 -6.21 43.14
N LEU A 287 58.22 -5.10 42.40
CA LEU A 287 58.78 -3.80 42.79
C LEU A 287 58.15 -3.26 44.08
N ASP A 288 56.82 -3.37 44.23
CA ASP A 288 56.12 -3.01 45.46
C ASP A 288 56.55 -3.90 46.64
N GLY A 289 56.85 -5.18 46.38
CA GLY A 289 57.40 -6.11 47.37
C GLY A 289 58.87 -5.88 47.75
N PHE A 290 59.67 -5.23 46.90
CA PHE A 290 61.06 -4.87 47.21
C PHE A 290 61.19 -3.52 47.95
N GLN A 291 60.21 -2.63 47.83
CA GLN A 291 60.23 -1.33 48.53
C GLN A 291 60.03 -1.44 50.05
N SER A 292 59.65 -2.61 50.58
CA SER A 292 59.45 -2.84 52.01
C SER A 292 60.63 -3.50 52.73
N ILE A 293 61.70 -3.86 52.02
CA ILE A 293 62.94 -4.33 52.67
C ILE A 293 63.80 -3.10 52.97
N ASP A 294 63.60 -2.51 54.14
CA ASP A 294 64.58 -1.60 54.70
C ASP A 294 65.81 -2.41 55.12
N MET A 295 66.94 -2.24 54.41
CA MET A 295 68.20 -2.88 54.79
C MET A 295 68.77 -2.35 56.12
N SER A 296 68.15 -1.33 56.73
CA SER A 296 68.49 -0.89 58.09
C SER A 296 68.20 -1.94 59.17
N GLU A 297 67.30 -2.91 58.93
CA GLU A 297 67.01 -4.01 59.86
C GLU A 297 67.98 -5.19 59.77
N PHE A 298 68.90 -5.20 58.77
CA PHE A 298 69.88 -6.27 58.58
C PHE A 298 71.33 -5.87 58.90
N ILE A 299 71.54 -4.62 59.35
CA ILE A 299 72.84 -4.12 59.84
C ILE A 299 72.62 -3.49 61.22
N ASP A 300 72.53 -4.34 62.25
CA ASP A 300 73.19 -4.24 63.57
C ASP A 300 72.72 -5.38 64.50
#